data_AF-A0A3C1LU03-F1
#
_entry.id   AF-A0A3C1LU03-F1
#
_cell.length_a   1.000
_cell.length_b   1.000
_cell.length_c   1.000
_cell.angle_alpha   90.00
_cell.angle_beta   90.00
_cell.angle_gamma   90.00
#
_symmetry.space_group_name_H-M   'P 1'
#
loop_
_entity.id
_entity.type
_entity.pdbx_description
1 polymer ?
#
loop_
_entity_poly.entity_id
_entity_poly.type
_entity_poly.pdbx_seq_one_letter_code
_entity_poly.pdbx_strand_id
1 'polypeptide(L)'
;ENKSAPSTLKAPKAQASRDEEFKASFGFEQKTPVMDRAEANRLRNKRNKLKNEIQTLMEKVDDLELKISEVNALMNLHENYSDVNKINELAARKQTLEDQKNDLELQWIEKSDEYESEFGTD
;
A
#
# COMPACT_ATOMS: atom_id res chain seq x y z
N GLU A 1 -17.77 97.42 23.84
CA GLU A 1 -16.69 97.43 22.82
C GLU A 1 -16.57 96.01 22.27
N ASN A 2 -16.90 95.73 20.99
CA ASN A 2 -16.00 95.80 19.83
C ASN A 2 -14.70 94.99 20.09
N LYS A 3 -14.34 93.89 19.40
CA LYS A 3 -14.43 93.56 17.96
C LYS A 3 -14.27 92.04 17.68
N SER A 4 -15.05 91.58 16.70
CA SER A 4 -14.71 90.77 15.51
C SER A 4 -13.80 89.52 15.54
N ALA A 5 -14.35 88.42 15.01
CA ALA A 5 -13.68 87.22 14.47
C ALA A 5 -12.93 87.49 13.14
N PRO A 6 -12.11 86.55 12.61
CA PRO A 6 -12.61 85.55 11.63
C PRO A 6 -11.97 84.15 11.77
N SER A 7 -12.72 83.04 11.65
CA SER A 7 -12.92 82.24 10.44
C SER A 7 -11.64 81.82 9.69
N THR A 8 -11.26 80.54 9.78
CA THR A 8 -10.66 79.77 8.67
C THR A 8 -11.10 78.30 8.68
N LEU A 9 -11.92 77.99 7.67
CA LEU A 9 -11.81 76.85 6.74
C LEU A 9 -12.00 75.39 7.22
N LYS A 10 -13.09 74.83 6.67
CA LYS A 10 -13.46 73.41 6.53
C LYS A 10 -12.45 72.56 5.75
N ALA A 11 -12.44 71.26 6.09
CA ALA A 11 -12.53 70.04 5.23
C ALA A 11 -11.42 68.99 5.50
N PRO A 12 -11.58 67.71 5.10
CA PRO A 12 -12.69 66.78 5.33
C PRO A 12 -12.22 65.45 5.99
N LYS A 13 -13.19 64.59 6.34
CA LYS A 13 -12.99 63.19 6.75
C LYS A 13 -12.16 62.42 5.71
N ALA A 14 -11.18 61.65 6.16
CA ALA A 14 -10.63 60.53 5.42
C ALA A 14 -10.68 59.28 6.31
N GLN A 15 -11.73 58.47 6.08
CA GLN A 15 -11.71 57.03 6.34
C GLN A 15 -10.88 56.39 5.21
N ALA A 16 -9.81 55.68 5.58
CA ALA A 16 -9.06 54.67 4.82
C ALA A 16 -7.71 54.58 5.54
N SER A 17 -7.12 53.45 5.88
CA SER A 17 -7.28 52.08 5.38
C SER A 17 -6.60 51.20 6.42
N ARG A 18 -7.38 50.48 7.22
CA ARG A 18 -6.87 49.46 8.15
C ARG A 18 -6.97 48.09 7.46
N ASP A 19 -6.44 48.00 6.26
CA ASP A 19 -6.49 46.82 5.41
C ASP A 19 -5.23 46.79 4.55
N GLU A 20 -4.04 46.60 5.14
CA GLU A 20 -2.89 46.13 4.33
C GLU A 20 -1.67 45.56 5.10
N GLU A 21 -1.81 45.16 6.37
CA GLU A 21 -0.73 44.46 7.09
C GLU A 21 -1.16 43.13 7.73
N PHE A 22 -2.10 42.43 7.11
CA PHE A 22 -2.44 41.04 7.46
C PHE A 22 -2.27 40.09 6.27
N LYS A 23 -1.24 40.32 5.45
CA LYS A 23 -0.84 39.44 4.33
C LYS A 23 0.57 38.90 4.45
N ALA A 24 1.14 38.92 5.66
CA ALA A 24 2.48 38.38 5.95
C ALA A 24 2.46 37.33 7.08
N SER A 25 1.35 36.62 7.30
CA SER A 25 1.32 35.49 8.22
C SER A 25 0.53 34.33 7.63
N PHE A 26 1.10 33.13 7.72
CA PHE A 26 0.53 31.84 7.34
C PHE A 26 0.71 31.42 5.87
N GLY A 27 1.98 31.25 5.48
CA GLY A 27 2.38 30.14 4.61
C GLY A 27 2.27 28.78 5.34
N PHE A 28 1.17 28.54 6.06
CA PHE A 28 0.88 27.23 6.64
C PHE A 28 0.02 26.52 5.61
N GLU A 29 0.66 25.69 4.81
CA GLU A 29 0.02 24.74 3.91
C GLU A 29 -0.79 23.76 4.78
N GLN A 30 -2.01 24.14 5.17
CA GLN A 30 -2.93 23.29 5.91
C GLN A 30 -3.35 22.16 4.98
N LYS A 31 -2.60 21.06 4.96
CA LYS A 31 -3.14 19.77 4.53
C LYS A 31 -4.40 19.54 5.37
N THR A 32 -5.56 19.58 4.72
CA THR A 32 -6.85 19.48 5.40
C THR A 32 -6.96 18.13 6.11
N PRO A 33 -7.57 18.04 7.31
CA PRO A 33 -7.67 16.80 8.09
C PRO A 33 -8.43 15.66 7.38
N VAL A 34 -9.14 15.97 6.28
CA VAL A 34 -9.78 14.98 5.41
C VAL A 34 -8.77 14.28 4.51
N MET A 35 -7.77 15.00 3.98
CA MET A 35 -6.67 14.43 3.18
C MET A 35 -5.85 13.45 4.02
N ASP A 36 -5.57 13.81 5.27
CA ASP A 36 -4.81 12.98 6.22
C ASP A 36 -5.54 11.67 6.55
N ARG A 37 -6.86 11.72 6.79
CA ARG A 37 -7.68 10.51 7.00
C ARG A 37 -7.79 9.63 5.76
N ALA A 38 -7.90 10.24 4.57
CA ALA A 38 -7.98 9.50 3.32
C ALA A 38 -6.67 8.76 3.03
N GLU A 39 -5.53 9.43 3.27
CA GLU A 39 -4.19 8.84 3.13
C GLU A 39 -3.95 7.72 4.14
N ALA A 40 -4.31 7.93 5.42
CA ALA A 40 -4.24 6.89 6.44
C ALA A 40 -5.08 5.66 6.10
N ASN A 41 -6.32 5.86 5.61
CA ASN A 41 -7.18 4.76 5.17
C ASN A 41 -6.59 4.02 3.95
N ARG A 42 -6.00 4.75 3.00
CA ARG A 42 -5.32 4.15 1.84
C ARG A 42 -4.15 3.26 2.28
N LEU A 43 -3.30 3.74 3.19
CA LEU A 43 -2.16 2.99 3.71
C LEU A 43 -2.62 1.75 4.48
N ARG A 44 -3.66 1.87 5.33
CA ARG A 44 -4.23 0.73 6.05
C ARG A 44 -4.77 -0.33 5.09
N ASN A 45 -5.50 0.08 4.05
CA ASN A 45 -6.03 -0.84 3.05
C ASN A 45 -4.91 -1.53 2.28
N LYS A 46 -3.86 -0.79 1.90
CA LYS A 46 -2.70 -1.36 1.21
C LYS A 46 -1.97 -2.38 2.08
N ARG A 47 -1.71 -2.05 3.35
CA ARG A 47 -1.12 -2.97 4.33
C ARG A 47 -1.92 -4.26 4.43
N ASN A 48 -3.23 -4.17 4.64
CA ASN A 48 -4.09 -5.34 4.78
C ASN A 48 -4.11 -6.19 3.50
N LYS A 49 -4.12 -5.53 2.33
CA LYS A 49 -4.06 -6.21 1.04
C LYS A 49 -2.77 -7.03 0.91
N LEU A 50 -1.62 -6.42 1.17
CA LEU A 50 -0.33 -7.12 1.09
C LEU A 50 -0.23 -8.26 2.10
N LYS A 51 -0.65 -8.07 3.35
CA LYS A 51 -0.70 -9.17 4.35
C LYS A 51 -1.55 -10.34 3.85
N ASN A 52 -2.73 -10.06 3.29
CA ASN A 52 -3.62 -11.10 2.77
C ASN A 52 -3.02 -11.81 1.55
N GLU A 53 -2.37 -11.07 0.65
CA GLU A 53 -1.70 -11.64 -0.54
C GLU A 53 -0.55 -12.56 -0.12
N ILE A 54 0.31 -12.13 0.79
CA ILE A 54 1.41 -12.93 1.36
C ILE A 54 0.86 -14.21 1.99
N GLN A 55 -0.16 -14.10 2.85
CA GLN A 55 -0.79 -15.26 3.49
C GLN A 55 -1.38 -16.24 2.47
N THR A 56 -2.07 -15.71 1.46
CA THR A 56 -2.67 -16.54 0.38
C THR A 56 -1.59 -17.27 -0.42
N LEU A 57 -0.44 -16.63 -0.66
CA LEU A 57 0.68 -17.26 -1.36
C LEU A 57 1.27 -18.41 -0.53
N MET A 58 1.44 -18.21 0.78
CA MET A 58 1.90 -19.27 1.69
C MET A 58 0.95 -20.47 1.68
N GLU A 59 -0.35 -20.25 1.83
CA GLU A 59 -1.35 -21.33 1.80
C GLU A 59 -1.32 -22.12 0.49
N LYS A 60 -1.11 -21.43 -0.64
CA LYS A 60 -0.98 -22.11 -1.94
C LYS A 60 0.31 -22.92 -2.07
N VAL A 61 1.41 -22.46 -1.46
CA VAL A 61 2.67 -23.20 -1.41
C VAL A 61 2.46 -24.49 -0.60
N ASP A 62 1.85 -24.41 0.58
CA ASP A 62 1.54 -25.57 1.42
C ASP A 62 0.66 -26.60 0.68
N ASP A 63 -0.36 -26.12 -0.04
CA ASP A 63 -1.22 -26.97 -0.89
C ASP A 63 -0.43 -27.68 -2.01
N LEU A 64 0.57 -27.02 -2.60
CA LEU A 64 1.43 -27.62 -3.62
C LEU A 64 2.39 -28.64 -3.01
N GLU A 65 2.94 -28.37 -1.84
CA GLU A 65 3.78 -29.33 -1.11
C GLU A 65 3.02 -30.62 -0.79
N LEU A 66 1.75 -30.49 -0.37
CA LEU A 66 0.89 -31.64 -0.15
C LEU A 66 0.70 -32.45 -1.43
N LYS A 67 0.38 -31.79 -2.56
CA LYS A 67 0.21 -32.46 -3.86
C LYS A 67 1.49 -33.13 -4.35
N ILE A 68 2.65 -32.51 -4.13
CA ILE A 68 3.96 -33.11 -4.46
C ILE A 68 4.19 -34.37 -3.61
N SER A 69 3.86 -34.31 -2.32
CA SER A 69 3.93 -35.46 -1.42
C SER A 69 3.02 -36.61 -1.87
N GLU A 70 1.79 -36.30 -2.28
CA GLU A 70 0.87 -37.30 -2.85
C GLU A 70 1.43 -37.94 -4.12
N VAL A 71 2.00 -37.16 -5.03
CA VAL A 71 2.63 -37.70 -6.26
C VAL A 71 3.82 -38.59 -5.91
N ASN A 72 4.67 -38.19 -4.96
CA ASN A 72 5.77 -39.03 -4.48
C ASN A 72 5.25 -40.35 -3.88
N ALA A 73 4.16 -40.30 -3.10
CA ALA A 73 3.55 -41.50 -2.53
C ALA A 73 3.03 -42.43 -3.64
N LEU A 74 2.39 -41.90 -4.67
CA LEU A 74 1.95 -42.67 -5.84
C LEU A 74 3.14 -43.29 -6.60
N MET A 75 4.22 -42.53 -6.80
CA MET A 75 5.43 -43.04 -7.45
C MET A 75 6.05 -44.21 -6.70
N ASN A 76 5.91 -44.25 -5.36
CA ASN A 76 6.43 -45.31 -4.49
C ASN A 76 5.52 -46.55 -4.38
N LEU A 77 4.36 -46.56 -5.04
CA LEU A 77 3.51 -47.76 -5.06
C LEU A 77 4.15 -48.83 -5.95
N HIS A 78 4.28 -50.05 -5.41
CA HIS A 78 4.93 -51.17 -6.10
C HIS A 78 4.29 -51.50 -7.46
N GLU A 79 2.97 -51.30 -7.60
CA GLU A 79 2.25 -51.49 -8.87
C GLU A 79 2.75 -50.58 -10.00
N ASN A 80 3.31 -49.41 -9.67
CA ASN A 80 3.79 -48.45 -10.66
C ASN A 80 5.23 -48.74 -11.10
N TYR A 81 5.99 -49.59 -10.40
CA TYR A 81 7.41 -49.82 -10.71
C TYR A 81 7.64 -50.50 -12.06
N SER A 82 6.69 -51.32 -12.50
CA SER A 82 6.73 -51.98 -13.80
C SER A 82 6.10 -51.15 -14.94
N ASP A 83 5.42 -50.05 -14.63
CA ASP A 83 4.76 -49.20 -15.62
C ASP A 83 5.57 -47.92 -15.87
N VAL A 84 6.46 -48.00 -16.86
CA VAL A 84 7.34 -46.89 -17.26
C VAL A 84 6.54 -45.66 -17.72
N ASN A 85 5.42 -45.87 -18.41
CA ASN A 85 4.59 -44.75 -18.88
C ASN A 85 4.00 -44.02 -17.68
N LYS A 86 3.49 -44.77 -16.70
CA LYS A 86 2.93 -44.19 -15.48
C LYS A 86 3.97 -43.42 -14.66
N ILE A 87 5.18 -43.97 -14.53
CA ILE A 87 6.28 -43.27 -13.84
C ILE A 87 6.65 -41.98 -14.55
N ASN A 88 6.73 -41.97 -15.88
CA ASN A 88 7.02 -40.77 -16.65
C ASN A 88 5.94 -39.69 -16.49
N GLU A 89 4.66 -40.07 -16.50
CA GLU A 89 3.54 -39.16 -16.24
C GLU A 89 3.62 -38.54 -14.83
N LEU A 90 3.89 -39.37 -13.81
CA LEU A 90 4.01 -38.90 -12.43
C LEU A 90 5.22 -37.98 -12.25
N ALA A 91 6.36 -38.29 -12.88
CA ALA A 91 7.55 -37.44 -12.87
C ALA A 91 7.28 -36.08 -13.53
N ALA A 92 6.63 -36.06 -14.70
CA ALA A 92 6.26 -34.81 -15.37
C ALA A 92 5.28 -33.96 -14.55
N ARG A 93 4.30 -34.62 -13.92
CA ARG A 93 3.36 -33.95 -13.01
C ARG A 93 4.07 -33.37 -11.80
N LYS A 94 4.99 -34.12 -11.18
CA LYS A 94 5.80 -33.64 -10.06
C LYS A 94 6.59 -32.39 -10.46
N GLN A 95 7.30 -32.43 -11.59
CA GLN A 95 8.07 -31.28 -12.08
C GLN A 95 7.17 -30.04 -12.27
N THR A 96 5.99 -30.22 -12.86
CA THR A 96 5.04 -29.11 -13.05
C THR A 96 4.61 -28.48 -11.72
N LEU A 97 4.36 -29.32 -10.69
CA LEU A 97 3.98 -28.83 -9.36
C LEU A 97 5.16 -28.12 -8.67
N GLU A 98 6.39 -28.63 -8.82
CA GLU A 98 7.60 -28.00 -8.30
C GLU A 98 7.86 -26.64 -8.97
N ASP A 99 7.70 -26.54 -10.29
CA ASP A 99 7.83 -25.29 -11.03
C ASP A 99 6.80 -24.25 -10.55
N GLN A 100 5.53 -24.66 -10.41
CA GLN A 100 4.47 -23.80 -9.86
C GLN A 100 4.77 -23.36 -8.43
N LYS A 101 5.32 -24.26 -7.60
CA LYS A 101 5.67 -23.94 -6.21
C LYS A 101 6.77 -22.88 -6.19
N ASN A 102 7.83 -23.06 -6.98
CA ASN A 102 8.93 -22.10 -7.09
C ASN A 102 8.43 -20.72 -7.55
N ASP A 103 7.54 -20.66 -8.54
CA ASP A 103 6.96 -19.40 -9.02
C ASP A 103 6.14 -18.68 -7.94
N LEU A 104 5.43 -19.41 -7.07
CA LEU A 104 4.68 -18.83 -5.95
C LEU A 104 5.60 -18.38 -4.82
N GLU A 105 6.67 -19.12 -4.53
CA GLU A 105 7.68 -18.72 -3.55
C GLU A 105 8.38 -17.41 -3.98
N LEU A 106 8.71 -17.26 -5.27
CA LEU A 106 9.26 -16.02 -5.81
C LEU A 106 8.29 -14.84 -5.66
N GLN A 107 7.01 -15.05 -5.97
CA GLN A 107 5.99 -14.01 -5.75
C GLN A 107 5.82 -13.67 -4.27
N TRP A 108 5.91 -14.67 -3.37
CA TRP A 108 5.83 -14.46 -1.94
C TRP A 108 7.00 -13.61 -1.42
N ILE A 109 8.22 -13.87 -1.91
CA ILE A 109 9.40 -13.04 -1.62
C ILE A 109 9.17 -11.61 -2.10
N GLU A 110 8.78 -11.41 -3.35
CA GLU A 110 8.53 -10.08 -3.92
C GLU A 110 7.49 -9.29 -3.11
N LYS A 111 6.40 -9.96 -2.71
CA LYS A 111 5.33 -9.32 -1.92
C LYS A 111 5.77 -9.02 -0.48
N SER A 112 6.60 -9.87 0.10
CA SER A 112 7.17 -9.67 1.43
C SER A 112 8.15 -8.48 1.42
N ASP A 113 9.00 -8.39 0.39
CA ASP A 113 9.90 -7.25 0.19
C ASP A 113 9.12 -5.94 -0.05
N GLU A 114 8.04 -5.98 -0.83
CA GLU A 114 7.14 -4.82 -1.03
C GLU A 114 6.53 -4.38 0.32
N TYR A 115 6.08 -5.33 1.13
CA TYR A 115 5.53 -5.04 2.46
C TYR A 115 6.57 -4.41 3.39
N GLU A 116 7.77 -5.00 3.47
CA GLU A 116 8.84 -4.51 4.35
C GLU A 116 9.33 -3.13 3.92
N SER A 117 9.49 -2.90 2.62
CA SER A 117 9.89 -1.60 2.06
C SER A 117 8.90 -0.48 2.43
N GLU A 118 7.59 -0.78 2.46
CA GLU A 118 6.55 0.23 2.71
C GLU A 118 6.17 0.40 4.17
N PHE A 119 6.24 -0.65 4.97
CA PHE A 119 5.73 -0.66 6.35
C PHE A 119 6.78 -1.03 7.40
N GLY A 120 7.97 -1.46 6.98
CA GLY A 120 9.02 -1.97 7.85
C GLY A 120 8.81 -3.43 8.25
N THR A 121 9.79 -3.96 8.97
CA THR A 121 9.65 -5.20 9.74
C THR A 121 8.84 -4.89 11.00
N ASP A 122 7.70 -5.58 11.18
CA ASP A 122 6.89 -5.52 12.41
C ASP A 122 7.68 -6.12 13.61
#